data_AF-A0A2T6VI16-F1
#
_entry.id   AF-A0A2T6VI16-F1
#
_cell.length_a   1.000
_cell.length_b   1.000
_cell.length_c   1.000
_cell.angle_alpha   90.00
_cell.angle_beta   90.00
_cell.angle_gamma   90.00
#
_symmetry.space_group_name_H-M   'P 1'
#
loop_
_entity.id
_entity.type
_entity.pdbx_description
1 polymer ?
#
loop_
_entity_poly.entity_id
_entity_poly.type
_entity_poly.pdbx_seq_one_letter_code
_entity_poly.pdbx_strand_id
1 'polypeptide(L)'
;YAIDYIYKKGIKDLIVVSNNCGVDDFGLGILLEKKQIKKIIASYVGENKIFESQMLNGEIEVVLTPQGTLAENLRAGGAGIPAYYTPTGVGTLIAQGKESREFNGKEYILERAITGDYGLIKAYKSDTLGNLVFRKTARNFNPLCAMAAKICVAEVEEIVPAGELDPDEIHLPGIYVQHIYKGEKFEKRIEKITTRSAK
;
A
#
# COMPACT_ATOMS: atom_id res chain seq x y z
N TYR A 1 4.97 12.08 5.37
CA TYR A 1 5.43 12.29 6.77
C TYR A 1 5.71 10.99 7.51
N ALA A 2 4.81 10.00 7.46
CA ALA A 2 5.02 8.73 8.18
C ALA A 2 6.32 8.00 7.78
N ILE A 3 6.65 7.96 6.48
CA ILE A 3 7.91 7.37 5.98
C ILE A 3 9.12 8.14 6.53
N ASP A 4 9.09 9.47 6.48
CA ASP A 4 10.16 10.34 7.01
C ASP A 4 10.37 10.13 8.52
N TYR A 5 9.28 9.98 9.28
CA TYR A 5 9.37 9.64 10.71
C TYR A 5 10.09 8.30 10.93
N ILE A 6 9.73 7.26 10.16
CA ILE A 6 10.37 5.94 10.24
C ILE A 6 11.86 6.04 9.88
N TYR A 7 12.19 6.76 8.82
CA TYR A 7 13.57 6.98 8.36
C TYR A 7 14.44 7.67 9.42
N LYS A 8 13.91 8.74 10.04
CA LYS A 8 14.60 9.51 11.08
C LYS A 8 14.76 8.70 12.37
N LYS A 9 13.72 7.98 12.78
CA LYS A 9 13.74 7.15 13.98
C LYS A 9 14.59 5.89 13.82
N GLY A 10 14.87 5.47 12.59
CA GLY A 10 15.75 4.35 12.29
C GLY A 10 15.16 2.99 12.70
N ILE A 11 13.84 2.82 12.62
CA ILE A 11 13.18 1.53 12.89
C ILE A 11 13.66 0.50 11.86
N LYS A 12 14.08 -0.68 12.30
CA LYS A 12 14.64 -1.74 11.46
C LYS A 12 13.76 -2.99 11.44
N ASP A 13 14.19 -3.95 10.63
CA ASP A 13 13.55 -5.26 10.47
C ASP A 13 12.08 -5.18 10.02
N LEU A 14 11.75 -4.14 9.27
CA LEU A 14 10.40 -3.90 8.80
C LEU A 14 9.99 -4.94 7.74
N ILE A 15 8.77 -5.44 7.89
CA ILE A 15 8.05 -6.12 6.81
C ILE A 15 7.11 -5.10 6.20
N VAL A 16 7.37 -4.73 4.95
CA VAL A 16 6.62 -3.70 4.24
C VAL A 16 5.71 -4.34 3.20
N VAL A 17 4.45 -3.88 3.15
CA VAL A 17 3.50 -4.26 2.12
C VAL A 17 3.11 -3.00 1.36
N SER A 18 3.44 -2.95 0.08
CA SER A 18 3.19 -1.78 -0.77
C SER A 18 3.23 -2.20 -2.22
N ASN A 19 2.47 -1.53 -3.10
CA ASN A 19 2.49 -1.84 -4.52
C ASN A 19 3.91 -1.70 -5.12
N ASN A 20 4.63 -0.67 -4.68
CA ASN A 20 5.99 -0.32 -5.12
C ASN A 20 6.86 0.10 -3.94
N CYS A 21 8.19 0.11 -4.13
CA CYS A 21 9.15 0.58 -3.13
C CYS A 21 9.55 2.06 -3.33
N GLY A 22 8.84 2.83 -4.15
CA GLY A 22 9.24 4.20 -4.49
C GLY A 22 10.50 4.25 -5.36
N VAL A 23 11.24 5.35 -5.28
CA VAL A 23 12.50 5.59 -6.01
C VAL A 23 13.65 5.77 -5.02
N ASP A 24 14.89 5.72 -5.49
CA ASP A 24 16.11 5.70 -4.64
C ASP A 24 16.11 6.81 -3.57
N ASP A 25 15.63 8.02 -3.90
CA ASP A 25 15.68 9.20 -3.03
C ASP A 25 14.31 9.66 -2.49
N PHE A 26 13.23 8.92 -2.74
CA PHE A 26 11.88 9.33 -2.33
C PHE A 26 10.89 8.17 -2.12
N GLY A 27 9.92 8.38 -1.22
CA GLY A 27 8.97 7.34 -0.84
C GLY A 27 9.65 6.25 -0.01
N LEU A 28 9.23 4.99 -0.16
CA LEU A 28 9.79 3.88 0.62
C LEU A 28 11.28 3.61 0.35
N GLY A 29 11.82 4.07 -0.79
CA GLY A 29 13.20 3.83 -1.18
C GLY A 29 14.22 4.43 -0.21
N ILE A 30 13.87 5.52 0.47
CA ILE A 30 14.73 6.13 1.50
C ILE A 30 15.00 5.17 2.68
N LEU A 31 14.11 4.22 2.93
CA LEU A 31 14.28 3.23 4.01
C LEU A 31 15.31 2.16 3.65
N LEU A 32 15.63 2.00 2.37
CA LEU A 32 16.65 1.06 1.90
C LEU A 32 18.06 1.55 2.23
N GLU A 33 18.29 2.87 2.26
CA GLU A 33 19.59 3.48 2.57
C GLU A 33 20.15 2.99 3.91
N LYS A 34 19.30 2.94 4.94
CA LYS A 34 19.65 2.49 6.30
C LYS A 34 19.34 1.01 6.54
N LYS A 35 19.02 0.25 5.48
CA LYS A 35 18.60 -1.17 5.53
C LYS A 35 17.50 -1.42 6.56
N GLN A 36 16.47 -0.57 6.54
CA GLN A 36 15.37 -0.64 7.50
C GLN A 36 14.31 -1.69 7.15
N ILE A 37 14.26 -2.12 5.88
CA ILE A 37 13.31 -3.11 5.37
C ILE A 37 14.00 -4.46 5.26
N LYS A 38 13.50 -5.44 6.03
CA LYS A 38 13.96 -6.84 5.97
C LYS A 38 13.20 -7.64 4.91
N LYS A 39 11.92 -7.34 4.72
CA LYS A 39 11.06 -8.02 3.75
C LYS A 39 10.10 -7.04 3.12
N ILE A 40 9.84 -7.22 1.83
CA ILE A 40 8.80 -6.48 1.12
C ILE A 40 7.88 -7.44 0.34
N ILE A 41 6.58 -7.15 0.41
CA ILE A 41 5.55 -7.76 -0.43
C ILE A 41 5.06 -6.68 -1.39
N ALA A 42 5.36 -6.84 -2.68
CA ALA A 42 5.08 -5.84 -3.69
C ALA A 42 4.70 -6.48 -5.03
N SER A 43 4.08 -5.69 -5.93
CA SER A 43 3.74 -6.16 -7.27
C SER A 43 4.78 -5.78 -8.31
N TYR A 44 5.46 -4.66 -8.09
CA TYR A 44 6.45 -4.13 -9.01
C TYR A 44 7.47 -3.29 -8.24
N VAL A 45 8.75 -3.61 -8.42
CA VAL A 45 9.84 -2.99 -7.66
C VAL A 45 10.50 -1.81 -8.40
N GLY A 46 10.30 -1.70 -9.72
CA GLY A 46 10.62 -0.51 -10.52
C GLY A 46 12.09 -0.10 -10.60
N GLU A 47 12.30 1.15 -11.05
CA GLU A 47 13.60 1.81 -11.26
C GLU A 47 14.29 2.17 -9.92
N ASN A 48 14.54 1.19 -9.05
CA ASN A 48 15.28 1.40 -7.80
C ASN A 48 16.54 0.53 -7.79
N LYS A 49 17.70 1.15 -8.05
CA LYS A 49 18.97 0.43 -8.20
C LYS A 49 19.46 -0.13 -6.88
N ILE A 50 19.20 0.60 -5.79
CA ILE A 50 19.55 0.16 -4.43
C ILE A 50 18.76 -1.11 -4.09
N PHE A 51 17.47 -1.11 -4.40
CA PHE A 51 16.58 -2.24 -4.20
C PHE A 51 17.05 -3.48 -4.96
N GLU A 52 17.34 -3.34 -6.25
CA GLU A 52 17.82 -4.45 -7.08
C GLU A 52 19.13 -5.03 -6.53
N SER A 53 20.08 -4.18 -6.14
CA SER A 53 21.33 -4.61 -5.52
C SER A 53 21.10 -5.34 -4.19
N GLN A 54 20.27 -4.82 -3.30
CA GLN A 54 19.97 -5.46 -2.01
C GLN A 54 19.24 -6.79 -2.20
N MET A 55 18.35 -6.90 -3.18
CA MET A 55 17.65 -8.14 -3.51
C MET A 55 18.64 -9.20 -4.02
N LEU A 56 19.52 -8.85 -4.97
CA LEU A 56 20.52 -9.77 -5.52
C LEU A 56 21.54 -10.24 -4.47
N ASN A 57 21.85 -9.37 -3.51
CA ASN A 57 22.74 -9.69 -2.39
C ASN A 57 22.04 -10.44 -1.24
N GLY A 58 20.72 -10.67 -1.33
CA GLY A 58 19.93 -11.35 -0.29
C GLY A 58 19.77 -10.55 1.00
N GLU A 59 19.96 -9.23 0.95
CA GLU A 59 19.82 -8.33 2.11
C GLU A 59 18.35 -8.01 2.43
N ILE A 60 17.48 -8.08 1.41
CA ILE A 60 16.04 -7.89 1.53
C ILE A 60 15.31 -9.09 0.92
N GLU A 61 14.37 -9.65 1.66
CA GLU A 61 13.46 -10.68 1.14
C GLU A 61 12.37 -10.02 0.29
N VAL A 62 12.22 -10.43 -0.97
CA VAL A 62 11.23 -9.88 -1.90
C VAL A 62 10.20 -10.93 -2.27
N VAL A 63 8.94 -10.65 -1.98
CA VAL A 63 7.79 -11.47 -2.40
C VAL A 63 7.00 -10.72 -3.46
N LEU A 64 7.26 -11.07 -4.72
CA LEU A 64 6.51 -10.55 -5.85
C LEU A 64 5.10 -11.14 -5.88
N THR A 65 4.09 -10.28 -5.84
CA THR A 65 2.67 -10.65 -5.80
C THR A 65 1.93 -9.92 -6.92
N PRO A 66 1.19 -10.61 -7.80
CA PRO A 66 0.39 -9.93 -8.83
C PRO A 66 -0.45 -8.80 -8.23
N GLN A 67 -0.48 -7.63 -8.88
CA GLN A 67 -1.07 -6.42 -8.28
C GLN A 67 -2.53 -6.62 -7.83
N GLY A 68 -3.33 -7.34 -8.63
CA GLY A 68 -4.72 -7.67 -8.28
C GLY A 68 -4.80 -8.57 -7.04
N THR A 69 -3.92 -9.57 -6.95
CA THR A 69 -3.78 -10.43 -5.76
C THR A 69 -3.35 -9.62 -4.54
N LEU A 70 -2.39 -8.71 -4.67
CA LEU A 70 -1.94 -7.88 -3.55
C LEU A 70 -3.08 -7.00 -3.00
N ALA A 71 -3.85 -6.39 -3.91
CA ALA A 71 -5.00 -5.57 -3.54
C ALA A 71 -6.08 -6.41 -2.84
N GLU A 72 -6.42 -7.57 -3.39
CA GLU A 72 -7.46 -8.42 -2.82
C GLU A 72 -7.01 -9.11 -1.52
N ASN A 73 -5.72 -9.44 -1.36
CA ASN A 73 -5.16 -9.91 -0.09
C ASN A 73 -5.34 -8.88 1.04
N LEU A 74 -5.08 -7.59 0.76
CA LEU A 74 -5.32 -6.51 1.73
C LEU A 74 -6.82 -6.33 2.01
N ARG A 75 -7.65 -6.34 0.95
CA ARG A 75 -9.11 -6.24 1.10
C ARG A 75 -9.66 -7.39 1.96
N ALA A 76 -9.25 -8.61 1.67
CA ALA A 76 -9.63 -9.81 2.40
C ALA A 76 -9.21 -9.71 3.88
N GLY A 77 -8.01 -9.21 4.16
CA GLY A 77 -7.53 -8.95 5.52
C GLY A 77 -8.42 -7.97 6.28
N GLY A 78 -8.73 -6.82 5.67
CA GLY A 78 -9.62 -5.83 6.28
C GLY A 78 -11.08 -6.28 6.41
N ALA A 79 -11.53 -7.20 5.55
CA ALA A 79 -12.88 -7.76 5.58
C ALA A 79 -13.03 -9.02 6.45
N GLY A 80 -11.95 -9.50 7.08
CA GLY A 80 -11.98 -10.73 7.89
C GLY A 80 -12.09 -12.03 7.07
N ILE A 81 -11.73 -12.01 5.79
CA ILE A 81 -11.69 -13.20 4.91
C ILE A 81 -10.28 -13.79 4.97
N PRO A 82 -10.04 -14.98 5.55
CA PRO A 82 -8.68 -15.47 5.77
C PRO A 82 -7.96 -15.93 4.49
N ALA A 83 -8.72 -16.36 3.49
CA ALA A 83 -8.19 -16.84 2.21
C ALA A 83 -9.28 -16.79 1.13
N TYR A 84 -8.88 -16.70 -0.14
CA TYR A 84 -9.78 -16.75 -1.29
C TYR A 84 -9.07 -17.37 -2.51
N TYR A 85 -9.82 -17.83 -3.51
CA TYR A 85 -9.27 -18.38 -4.74
C TYR A 85 -9.22 -17.33 -5.85
N THR A 86 -8.14 -17.32 -6.63
CA THR A 86 -7.97 -16.44 -7.80
C THR A 86 -7.36 -17.20 -8.98
N PRO A 87 -7.73 -16.91 -10.24
CA PRO A 87 -7.08 -17.52 -11.40
C PRO A 87 -5.73 -16.86 -11.69
N THR A 88 -5.44 -15.70 -11.09
CA THR A 88 -4.21 -14.95 -11.32
C THR A 88 -3.00 -15.70 -10.78
N GLY A 89 -2.08 -16.07 -11.66
CA GLY A 89 -0.81 -16.73 -11.31
C GLY A 89 -0.81 -18.24 -11.52
N VAL A 90 -1.95 -18.86 -11.87
CA VAL A 90 -2.03 -20.27 -12.27
C VAL A 90 -1.02 -20.56 -13.39
N GLY A 91 -0.30 -21.67 -13.29
CA GLY A 91 0.72 -22.07 -14.27
C GLY A 91 2.01 -21.22 -14.26
N THR A 92 2.20 -20.34 -13.27
CA THR A 92 3.40 -19.50 -13.14
C THR A 92 4.16 -19.79 -11.85
N LEU A 93 5.33 -19.17 -11.66
CA LEU A 93 6.08 -19.23 -10.40
C LEU A 93 5.25 -18.78 -9.18
N ILE A 94 4.26 -17.90 -9.38
CA ILE A 94 3.39 -17.40 -8.30
C ILE A 94 2.53 -18.52 -7.68
N ALA A 95 2.21 -19.56 -8.43
CA ALA A 95 1.42 -20.70 -7.96
C ALA A 95 2.21 -21.72 -7.14
N GLN A 96 3.55 -21.66 -7.15
CA GLN A 96 4.39 -22.66 -6.49
C GLN A 96 4.13 -22.69 -4.97
N GLY A 97 3.87 -23.89 -4.44
CA GLY A 97 3.62 -24.09 -3.01
C GLY A 97 2.24 -23.63 -2.52
N LYS A 98 1.34 -23.19 -3.41
CA LYS A 98 -0.05 -22.83 -3.07
C LYS A 98 -1.00 -23.98 -3.36
N GLU A 99 -2.08 -24.06 -2.58
CA GLU A 99 -3.19 -24.97 -2.88
C GLU A 99 -3.86 -24.52 -4.19
N SER A 100 -4.12 -25.45 -5.11
CA SER A 100 -4.95 -25.21 -6.29
C SER A 100 -6.27 -25.97 -6.19
N ARG A 101 -7.30 -25.43 -6.84
CA ARG A 101 -8.62 -26.05 -6.91
C ARG A 101 -9.31 -25.68 -8.21
N GLU A 102 -10.03 -26.63 -8.78
CA GLU A 102 -10.88 -26.39 -9.94
C GLU A 102 -12.27 -25.94 -9.50
N PHE A 103 -12.78 -24.88 -10.13
CA PHE A 103 -14.17 -24.45 -10.04
C PHE A 103 -14.72 -24.24 -11.44
N ASN A 104 -15.80 -24.95 -11.77
CA ASN A 104 -16.49 -24.81 -13.06
C ASN A 104 -15.57 -24.99 -14.29
N GLY A 105 -14.68 -25.99 -14.26
CA GLY A 105 -13.77 -26.28 -15.38
C GLY A 105 -12.59 -25.30 -15.51
N LYS A 106 -12.32 -24.47 -14.50
CA LYS A 106 -11.18 -23.56 -14.46
C LYS A 106 -10.38 -23.74 -13.17
N GLU A 107 -9.06 -23.77 -13.29
CA GLU A 107 -8.15 -23.86 -12.15
C GLU A 107 -7.93 -22.48 -11.50
N TYR A 108 -7.83 -22.48 -10.16
CA TYR A 108 -7.55 -21.32 -9.33
C TYR A 108 -6.50 -21.70 -8.27
N ILE A 109 -5.76 -20.70 -7.77
CA ILE A 109 -4.87 -20.85 -6.61
C ILE A 109 -5.45 -20.16 -5.38
N LEU A 110 -5.23 -20.75 -4.21
CA LEU A 110 -5.58 -20.19 -2.92
C LEU A 110 -4.57 -19.11 -2.52
N GLU A 111 -5.06 -17.90 -2.32
CA GLU A 111 -4.30 -16.77 -1.78
C GLU A 111 -4.76 -16.45 -0.36
N ARG A 112 -3.84 -15.94 0.46
CA ARG A 112 -4.05 -15.66 1.88
C ARG A 112 -4.17 -14.16 2.10
N ALA A 113 -5.07 -13.76 2.98
CA ALA A 113 -5.19 -12.38 3.38
C ALA A 113 -3.89 -11.83 3.97
N ILE A 114 -3.68 -10.53 3.77
CA ILE A 114 -2.61 -9.77 4.39
C ILE A 114 -3.23 -8.82 5.41
N THR A 115 -2.68 -8.82 6.62
CA THR A 115 -2.95 -7.83 7.66
C THR A 115 -1.64 -7.20 8.13
N GLY A 116 -1.68 -5.98 8.64
CA GLY A 116 -0.52 -5.27 9.17
C GLY A 116 -0.73 -4.72 10.58
N ASP A 117 0.37 -4.42 11.28
CA ASP A 117 0.28 -3.70 12.54
C ASP A 117 -0.07 -2.23 12.33
N TYR A 118 0.52 -1.60 11.31
CA TYR A 118 0.29 -0.20 10.96
C TYR A 118 -0.10 0.00 9.50
N GLY A 119 -1.15 0.80 9.27
CA GLY A 119 -1.61 1.25 7.96
C GLY A 119 -1.25 2.70 7.76
N LEU A 120 -0.19 2.97 7.00
CA LEU A 120 0.31 4.33 6.77
C LEU A 120 -0.21 4.84 5.42
N ILE A 121 -1.18 5.75 5.44
CA ILE A 121 -1.93 6.12 4.24
C ILE A 121 -1.95 7.63 4.00
N LYS A 122 -2.18 8.03 2.75
CA LYS A 122 -2.31 9.42 2.31
C LYS A 122 -3.70 9.66 1.72
N ALA A 123 -4.42 10.64 2.25
CA ALA A 123 -5.71 11.09 1.71
C ALA A 123 -5.71 12.59 1.37
N TYR A 124 -6.75 13.06 0.67
CA TYR A 124 -6.88 14.47 0.31
C TYR A 124 -7.41 15.28 1.50
N LYS A 125 -8.61 14.94 1.98
CA LYS A 125 -9.19 15.54 3.19
C LYS A 125 -9.62 14.46 4.18
N SER A 126 -9.67 14.83 5.45
CA SER A 126 -10.35 14.10 6.52
C SER A 126 -11.31 15.04 7.23
N ASP A 127 -12.45 14.53 7.70
CA ASP A 127 -13.15 15.22 8.79
C ASP A 127 -12.53 14.88 10.15
N THR A 128 -13.01 15.49 11.25
CA THR A 128 -12.51 15.20 12.61
C THR A 128 -12.86 13.81 13.14
N LEU A 129 -13.74 13.06 12.47
CA LEU A 129 -14.11 11.68 12.82
C LEU A 129 -13.29 10.64 12.04
N GLY A 130 -12.42 11.08 11.13
CA GLY A 130 -11.56 10.22 10.32
C GLY A 130 -12.14 9.81 8.98
N ASN A 131 -13.30 10.33 8.58
CA ASN A 131 -13.86 10.06 7.27
C ASN A 131 -12.95 10.67 6.19
N LEU A 132 -12.52 9.85 5.22
CA LEU A 132 -11.55 10.29 4.23
C LEU A 132 -12.15 10.43 2.83
N VAL A 133 -11.68 11.47 2.14
CA VAL A 133 -11.81 11.61 0.69
C VAL A 133 -10.43 11.58 0.03
N PHE A 134 -10.32 10.94 -1.13
CA PHE A 134 -9.09 10.78 -1.90
C PHE A 134 -9.28 11.49 -3.24
N ARG A 135 -8.19 12.01 -3.81
CA ARG A 135 -8.25 12.80 -5.03
C ARG A 135 -7.58 12.08 -6.20
N LYS A 136 -8.36 11.79 -7.24
CA LYS A 136 -7.88 11.14 -8.49
C LYS A 136 -7.23 9.78 -8.21
N THR A 137 -6.22 9.42 -8.99
CA THR A 137 -5.47 8.16 -8.90
C THR A 137 -4.60 8.03 -7.63
N ALA A 138 -4.48 9.10 -6.83
CA ALA A 138 -3.81 9.04 -5.54
C ALA A 138 -4.55 8.13 -4.53
N ARG A 139 -5.79 7.73 -4.80
CA ARG A 139 -6.55 6.78 -3.95
C ARG A 139 -5.85 5.42 -3.86
N ASN A 140 -5.56 4.80 -5.01
CA ASN A 140 -4.90 3.49 -5.16
C ASN A 140 -5.11 2.52 -3.98
N PHE A 141 -4.05 2.08 -3.32
CA PHE A 141 -4.02 1.09 -2.23
C PHE A 141 -4.36 1.69 -0.85
N ASN A 142 -4.41 3.01 -0.69
CA ASN A 142 -4.62 3.65 0.61
C ASN A 142 -5.81 3.10 1.41
N PRO A 143 -7.05 3.01 0.87
CA PRO A 143 -8.16 2.48 1.65
C PRO A 143 -7.95 1.01 2.05
N LEU A 144 -7.30 0.20 1.19
CA LEU A 144 -7.02 -1.20 1.48
C LEU A 144 -6.02 -1.34 2.63
N CYS A 145 -4.96 -0.53 2.62
CA CYS A 145 -3.96 -0.49 3.69
C CYS A 145 -4.55 -0.02 5.03
N ALA A 146 -5.53 0.90 4.99
CA ALA A 146 -6.22 1.33 6.21
C ALA A 146 -7.06 0.21 6.82
N MET A 147 -7.90 -0.44 6.02
CA MET A 147 -8.80 -1.50 6.50
C MET A 147 -8.02 -2.73 7.02
N ALA A 148 -6.89 -3.06 6.40
CA ALA A 148 -6.11 -4.26 6.72
C ALA A 148 -5.17 -4.11 7.95
N ALA A 149 -5.12 -2.93 8.57
CA ALA A 149 -4.18 -2.64 9.65
C ALA A 149 -4.86 -2.52 11.02
N LYS A 150 -4.13 -2.90 12.08
CA LYS A 150 -4.58 -2.70 13.47
C LYS A 150 -4.64 -1.21 13.84
N ILE A 151 -3.64 -0.44 13.42
CA ILE A 151 -3.54 1.00 13.66
C ILE A 151 -3.29 1.72 12.33
N CYS A 152 -4.30 2.43 11.84
CA CYS A 152 -4.19 3.28 10.67
C CYS A 152 -3.89 4.73 11.07
N VAL A 153 -2.86 5.28 10.43
CA VAL A 153 -2.50 6.71 10.50
C VAL A 153 -2.66 7.31 9.11
N ALA A 154 -3.59 8.26 8.98
CA ALA A 154 -3.86 8.95 7.74
C ALA A 154 -3.22 10.35 7.75
N GLU A 155 -2.25 10.57 6.86
CA GLU A 155 -1.77 11.92 6.56
C GLU A 155 -2.66 12.57 5.49
N VAL A 156 -3.08 13.82 5.72
CA VAL A 156 -4.04 14.55 4.86
C VAL A 156 -3.57 15.97 4.58
N GLU A 157 -4.11 16.57 3.52
CA GLU A 157 -3.82 17.97 3.16
C GLU A 157 -4.74 18.95 3.91
N GLU A 158 -5.96 18.51 4.19
CA GLU A 158 -6.99 19.32 4.83
C GLU A 158 -7.71 18.50 5.91
N ILE A 159 -7.96 19.13 7.05
CA ILE A 159 -8.86 18.62 8.08
C ILE A 159 -10.03 19.57 8.17
N VAL A 160 -11.24 19.04 8.08
CA VAL A 160 -12.50 19.79 8.19
C VAL A 160 -13.31 19.32 9.43
N PRO A 161 -14.18 20.15 9.99
CA PRO A 161 -15.17 19.73 10.98
C PRO A 161 -16.03 18.53 10.53
N ALA A 162 -16.44 17.68 11.48
CA ALA A 162 -17.44 16.64 11.22
C ALA A 162 -18.74 17.26 10.65
N GLY A 163 -19.27 16.64 9.60
CA GLY A 163 -20.46 17.12 8.88
C GLY A 163 -20.15 18.01 7.67
N GLU A 164 -18.89 18.45 7.46
CA GLU A 164 -18.51 19.17 6.23
C GLU A 164 -18.24 18.25 5.04
N LEU A 165 -17.93 16.97 5.29
CA LEU A 165 -17.91 15.97 4.23
C LEU A 165 -19.30 15.39 4.08
N ASP A 166 -19.85 15.49 2.86
CA ASP A 166 -21.13 14.87 2.52
C ASP A 166 -21.03 13.35 2.73
N PRO A 167 -21.98 12.72 3.46
CA PRO A 167 -21.95 11.28 3.73
C PRO A 167 -21.82 10.39 2.48
N ASP A 168 -22.43 10.78 1.36
CA ASP A 168 -22.39 10.02 0.10
C ASP A 168 -21.11 10.29 -0.72
N GLU A 169 -20.30 11.28 -0.34
CA GLU A 169 -19.00 11.57 -0.96
C GLU A 169 -17.82 10.94 -0.20
N ILE A 170 -18.04 10.40 0.99
CA ILE A 170 -16.99 9.74 1.81
C ILE A 170 -16.53 8.45 1.12
N HIS A 171 -15.22 8.30 0.91
CA HIS A 171 -14.66 7.09 0.31
C HIS A 171 -14.23 6.04 1.33
N LEU A 172 -13.73 6.46 2.49
CA LEU A 172 -13.34 5.57 3.58
C LEU A 172 -13.96 6.08 4.87
N PRO A 173 -14.89 5.32 5.47
CA PRO A 173 -15.46 5.67 6.76
C PRO A 173 -14.40 5.75 7.87
N GLY A 174 -14.59 6.69 8.81
CA GLY A 174 -13.63 6.98 9.88
C GLY A 174 -13.37 5.84 10.86
N ILE A 175 -14.21 4.81 10.87
CA ILE A 175 -13.99 3.58 11.65
C ILE A 175 -12.64 2.91 11.35
N TYR A 176 -12.11 3.09 10.14
CA TYR A 176 -10.84 2.53 9.71
C TYR A 176 -9.63 3.43 10.02
N VAL A 177 -9.83 4.59 10.65
CA VAL A 177 -8.77 5.60 10.85
C VAL A 177 -8.64 5.93 12.33
N GLN A 178 -7.52 5.52 12.93
CA GLN A 178 -7.27 5.77 14.36
C GLN A 178 -6.61 7.13 14.60
N HIS A 179 -5.77 7.60 13.67
CA HIS A 179 -5.07 8.88 13.80
C HIS A 179 -5.07 9.67 12.49
N ILE A 180 -5.32 10.97 12.59
CA ILE A 180 -5.31 11.91 11.47
C ILE A 180 -4.17 12.89 11.67
N TYR A 181 -3.37 13.13 10.63
CA TYR A 181 -2.28 14.09 10.66
C TYR A 181 -2.36 15.04 9.46
N LYS A 182 -2.49 16.34 9.72
CA LYS A 182 -2.43 17.35 8.65
C LYS A 182 -0.98 17.65 8.30
N GLY A 183 -0.56 17.26 7.10
CA GLY A 183 0.75 17.64 6.58
C GLY A 183 0.75 19.08 6.12
N GLU A 184 1.75 19.87 6.54
CA GLU A 184 1.91 21.26 6.12
C GLU A 184 2.18 21.38 4.61
N LYS A 185 3.01 20.48 4.07
CA LYS A 185 3.39 20.44 2.65
C LYS A 185 3.74 19.02 2.22
N PHE A 186 3.18 18.61 1.08
CA PHE A 186 3.55 17.36 0.42
C PHE A 186 4.26 17.69 -0.90
N GLU A 187 5.44 17.08 -1.13
CA GLU A 187 6.22 17.33 -2.35
C GLU A 187 5.49 16.89 -3.62
N LYS A 188 4.76 15.76 -3.57
CA LYS A 188 3.98 15.20 -4.69
C LYS A 188 4.80 15.12 -6.00
N ARG A 189 6.01 14.54 -5.91
CA ARG A 189 6.90 14.37 -7.07
C ARG A 189 6.20 13.60 -8.19
N ILE A 190 6.46 14.00 -9.43
CA ILE A 190 5.98 13.34 -10.65
C ILE A 190 7.19 12.65 -11.28
N GLU A 191 7.12 11.33 -11.42
CA GLU A 191 8.23 10.53 -11.97
C GLU A 191 8.52 10.90 -13.44
N LYS A 192 7.46 11.00 -14.26
CA LYS A 192 7.57 11.31 -15.69
C LYS A 192 6.52 12.36 -16.06
N ILE A 193 6.95 13.61 -16.20
CA ILE A 193 6.07 14.72 -16.63
C ILE A 193 5.86 14.61 -18.14
N THR A 194 4.65 14.24 -18.56
CA THR A 194 4.27 14.17 -19.97
C THR A 194 3.19 15.21 -20.26
N THR A 195 3.44 16.07 -21.24
CA THR A 195 2.52 17.13 -21.67
C THR A 195 2.15 16.96 -23.14
N ARG A 196 1.08 17.64 -23.56
CA ARG A 196 0.70 17.80 -24.97
C ARG A 196 0.41 19.27 -25.22
N SER A 197 0.53 19.73 -26.46
CA SER A 197 0.10 21.08 -26.84
C SER A 197 -1.35 21.32 -26.43
N ALA A 198 -1.65 22.51 -25.92
CA ALA A 198 -3.02 22.92 -25.65
C ALA A 198 -3.82 22.83 -26.97
N LYS A 199 -5.00 22.21 -26.91
CA LYS A 199 -5.96 22.23 -28.01
C LYS A 199 -6.71 23.54 -28.02
#